data_AF-A0AAV4CGA5-F1
#
_entry.id   AF-A0AAV4CGA5-F1
#
_cell.length_a   1.000
_cell.length_b   1.000
_cell.length_c   1.000
_cell.angle_alpha   90.00
_cell.angle_beta   90.00
_cell.angle_gamma   90.00
#
_symmetry.space_group_name_H-M   'P 1'
#
loop_
_entity.id
_entity.type
_entity.pdbx_description
1 polymer ?
#
loop_
_entity_poly.entity_id
_entity_poly.type
_entity_poly.pdbx_seq_one_letter_code
_entity_poly.pdbx_strand_id
1 'polypeptide(L)'
;MGHAVTRSVLEVVQVSAHPTALPVKMSPLKANVSPPALLRRIWRCLTDAECLSIGRQISDSSLAMSSLSLPLSITQQLQGMSPSNRSQVLDMEMMPKLLRPRVGNGLCVFKCPEGYTLEEKPSGPECVECTDVCPKVCDSITIHFLKDSEELRGCTKIVGDLTLHIKGGMNVDKELTKNLGNVREITGILKVTSSHALLTLHFFRSLEIIGGNQGSSRYSLIVKDNENLEDLFQEQQTRRMVIQSGNISFVGNKRLCKEKINNFTNSVGAPPQDEQSRDSNGRGLPCK
;
A
#
# COMPACT_ATOMS: atom_id res chain seq x y z
N MET A 1 17.53 27.01 -20.99
CA MET A 1 16.79 25.75 -20.82
C MET A 1 15.94 25.87 -19.57
N GLY A 2 14.69 26.29 -19.71
CA GLY A 2 13.73 26.39 -18.60
C GLY A 2 12.63 25.35 -18.82
N HIS A 3 12.54 24.36 -17.93
CA HIS A 3 11.44 23.40 -17.94
C HIS A 3 10.17 24.10 -17.46
N ALA A 4 9.22 24.30 -18.37
CA ALA A 4 7.87 24.71 -18.04
C ALA A 4 7.16 23.55 -17.31
N VAL A 5 6.85 23.76 -16.04
CA VAL A 5 5.92 22.89 -15.30
C VAL A 5 4.53 23.22 -15.80
N THR A 6 3.99 22.39 -16.70
CA THR A 6 2.59 22.47 -17.12
C THR A 6 1.70 22.11 -15.94
N ARG A 7 1.13 23.11 -15.27
CA ARG A 7 -0.04 22.95 -14.41
C ARG A 7 -1.20 22.48 -15.29
N SER A 8 -1.57 21.21 -15.20
CA SER A 8 -2.82 20.71 -15.79
C SER A 8 -3.98 21.45 -15.14
N VAL A 9 -4.59 22.40 -15.86
CA VAL A 9 -5.82 23.07 -15.42
C VAL A 9 -6.94 22.04 -15.52
N LEU A 10 -7.38 21.53 -14.37
CA LEU A 10 -8.53 20.62 -14.28
C LEU A 10 -9.81 21.40 -14.64
N GLU A 11 -10.51 21.01 -15.70
CA GLU A 11 -11.84 21.54 -16.02
C GLU A 11 -12.85 21.05 -14.97
N VAL A 12 -13.26 21.94 -14.06
CA VAL A 12 -14.32 21.68 -13.08
C VAL A 12 -15.67 21.91 -13.73
N VAL A 13 -16.48 20.86 -13.85
CA VAL A 13 -17.85 20.99 -14.36
C VAL A 13 -18.75 21.51 -13.23
N GLN A 14 -19.32 22.71 -13.42
CA GLN A 14 -20.33 23.25 -12.53
C GLN A 14 -21.65 22.50 -12.73
N VAL A 15 -22.09 21.81 -11.68
CA VAL A 15 -23.47 21.35 -11.56
C VAL A 15 -24.15 22.29 -10.56
N SER A 16 -25.21 22.97 -10.99
CA SER A 16 -25.90 23.99 -10.18
C SER A 16 -26.55 23.32 -8.97
N ALA A 17 -26.00 23.54 -7.78
CA ALA A 17 -26.64 23.17 -6.51
C ALA A 17 -27.43 24.38 -6.01
N HIS A 18 -28.76 24.27 -6.01
CA HIS A 18 -29.64 25.15 -5.23
C HIS A 18 -30.20 24.32 -4.06
N PRO A 19 -30.34 24.87 -2.83
CA PRO A 19 -30.56 24.06 -1.63
C PRO A 19 -31.96 23.44 -1.49
N THR A 20 -32.86 23.65 -2.45
CA THR A 20 -34.25 23.23 -2.36
C THR A 20 -34.82 22.98 -3.76
N ALA A 21 -34.60 21.80 -4.36
CA ALA A 21 -35.49 21.16 -5.35
C ALA A 21 -34.78 20.05 -6.16
N LEU A 22 -35.42 18.87 -6.20
CA LEU A 22 -35.35 17.85 -7.27
C LEU A 22 -33.95 17.23 -7.53
N PRO A 23 -33.88 16.00 -8.11
CA PRO A 23 -32.59 15.42 -8.47
C PRO A 23 -31.85 16.38 -9.39
N VAL A 24 -30.61 16.69 -9.03
CA VAL A 24 -29.70 17.56 -9.77
C VAL A 24 -29.70 17.09 -11.24
N LYS A 25 -30.43 17.81 -12.10
CA LYS A 25 -30.38 17.63 -13.54
C LYS A 25 -29.01 18.15 -13.96
N MET A 26 -28.08 17.25 -14.28
CA MET A 26 -26.94 17.61 -15.10
C MET A 26 -27.49 18.39 -16.30
N SER A 27 -26.93 19.57 -16.59
CA SER A 27 -27.06 20.15 -17.93
C SER A 27 -26.80 19.01 -18.91
N PRO A 28 -27.68 18.76 -19.90
CA PRO A 28 -27.57 17.59 -20.76
C PRO A 28 -26.13 17.50 -21.24
N LEU A 29 -25.43 16.45 -20.81
CA LEU A 29 -24.10 16.12 -21.27
C LEU A 29 -24.17 16.23 -22.79
N LYS A 30 -23.37 17.12 -23.39
CA LYS A 30 -23.29 17.21 -24.84
C LYS A 30 -23.12 15.77 -25.34
N ALA A 31 -24.05 15.28 -26.17
CA ALA A 31 -24.16 13.89 -26.59
C ALA A 31 -22.90 13.30 -27.28
N ASN A 32 -21.83 14.09 -27.41
CA ASN A 32 -20.57 13.77 -28.05
C ASN A 32 -19.38 13.54 -27.09
N VAL A 33 -19.58 13.53 -25.76
CA VAL A 33 -18.46 13.26 -24.82
C VAL A 33 -18.41 11.78 -24.47
N SER A 34 -17.26 11.14 -24.71
CA SER A 34 -17.09 9.72 -24.44
C SER A 34 -17.09 9.42 -22.94
N PRO A 35 -17.59 8.24 -22.51
CA PRO A 35 -17.59 7.82 -21.10
C PRO A 35 -16.20 7.87 -20.42
N PRO A 36 -15.09 7.44 -21.05
CA PRO A 36 -13.75 7.63 -20.49
C PRO A 36 -13.38 9.10 -20.21
N ALA A 37 -13.87 10.03 -21.04
CA ALA A 37 -13.64 11.45 -20.84
C ALA A 37 -14.47 12.02 -19.69
N LEU A 38 -15.65 11.45 -19.41
CA LEU A 38 -16.48 11.83 -18.25
C LEU A 38 -15.88 11.37 -16.92
N LEU A 39 -15.31 10.17 -16.87
CA LEU A 39 -14.63 9.66 -15.68
C LEU A 39 -13.36 10.45 -15.32
N ARG A 40 -12.76 11.17 -16.28
CA ARG A 40 -11.60 12.04 -16.06
C ARG A 40 -11.96 13.46 -15.62
N ARG A 41 -13.25 13.82 -15.62
CA ARG A 41 -13.72 15.15 -15.21
C ARG A 41 -13.93 15.23 -13.71
N ILE A 42 -13.79 16.46 -13.19
CA ILE A 42 -14.12 16.79 -11.81
C ILE A 42 -15.48 17.46 -11.80
N TRP A 43 -16.39 16.97 -10.96
CA TRP A 43 -17.73 17.53 -10.80
C TRP A 43 -17.84 18.24 -9.47
N ARG A 44 -18.67 19.28 -9.36
CA ARG A 44 -18.99 19.86 -8.05
C ARG A 44 -20.06 19.01 -7.37
N CYS A 45 -19.87 18.70 -6.09
CA CYS A 45 -20.87 18.04 -5.25
C CYS A 45 -20.72 18.53 -3.79
N LEU A 46 -21.81 18.63 -3.03
CA LEU A 46 -21.82 19.04 -1.63
C LEU A 46 -21.87 17.83 -0.70
N THR A 47 -22.39 16.70 -1.18
CA THR A 47 -22.62 15.49 -0.39
C THR A 47 -22.25 14.21 -1.16
N ASP A 48 -22.00 13.13 -0.42
CA ASP A 48 -21.75 11.80 -0.99
C ASP A 48 -22.92 11.34 -1.88
N ALA A 49 -24.17 11.66 -1.50
CA ALA A 49 -25.37 11.32 -2.26
C ALA A 49 -25.42 12.00 -3.64
N GLU A 50 -24.97 13.26 -3.74
CA GLU A 50 -24.86 13.96 -5.03
C GLU A 50 -23.79 13.33 -5.91
N CYS A 51 -22.64 13.01 -5.32
CA CYS A 51 -21.55 12.33 -6.00
C CYS A 51 -21.99 10.94 -6.53
N LEU A 52 -22.73 10.14 -5.74
CA LEU A 52 -23.33 8.87 -6.19
C LEU A 52 -24.37 9.05 -7.31
N SER A 53 -25.17 10.11 -7.26
CA SER A 53 -26.14 10.43 -8.33
C SER A 53 -25.43 10.73 -9.65
N ILE A 54 -24.29 11.43 -9.62
CA ILE A 54 -23.46 11.71 -10.80
C ILE A 54 -22.92 10.40 -11.39
N GLY A 55 -22.42 9.50 -10.54
CA GLY A 55 -21.99 8.16 -10.95
C GLY A 55 -23.09 7.37 -11.66
N ARG A 56 -24.29 7.34 -11.06
CA ARG A 56 -25.46 6.66 -11.66
C ARG A 56 -25.86 7.26 -13.00
N GLN A 57 -25.86 8.58 -13.14
CA GLN A 57 -26.17 9.23 -14.42
C GLN A 57 -25.13 8.90 -15.52
N ILE A 58 -23.86 8.74 -15.15
CA ILE A 58 -22.80 8.31 -16.06
C ILE A 58 -22.91 6.81 -16.40
N SER A 59 -23.37 5.96 -15.48
CA SER A 59 -23.60 4.53 -15.76
C SER A 59 -24.87 4.27 -16.57
N ASP A 60 -25.97 4.99 -16.28
CA ASP A 60 -27.29 4.82 -16.89
C ASP A 60 -27.37 5.40 -18.32
N SER A 61 -26.40 6.22 -18.71
CA SER A 61 -26.17 6.54 -20.11
C SER A 61 -25.63 5.27 -20.80
N SER A 62 -26.58 4.42 -21.21
CA SER A 62 -26.55 3.10 -21.86
C SER A 62 -25.45 2.76 -22.89
N LEU A 63 -24.52 3.67 -23.17
CA LEU A 63 -23.31 3.47 -23.97
C LEU A 63 -22.03 3.36 -23.12
N ALA A 64 -22.08 3.60 -21.80
CA ALA A 64 -20.90 3.69 -20.94
C ALA A 64 -20.12 2.37 -20.81
N MET A 65 -20.80 1.24 -20.71
CA MET A 65 -20.18 -0.04 -20.37
C MET A 65 -19.46 -0.72 -21.55
N SER A 66 -19.94 -0.55 -22.78
CA SER A 66 -19.40 -1.27 -23.95
C SER A 66 -18.29 -0.52 -24.70
N SER A 67 -18.04 0.76 -24.38
CA SER A 67 -17.09 1.61 -25.13
C SER A 67 -15.96 2.22 -24.30
N LEU A 68 -15.80 1.83 -23.03
CA LEU A 68 -14.71 2.32 -22.19
C LEU A 68 -13.37 1.73 -22.67
N SER A 69 -12.53 2.55 -23.30
CA SER A 69 -11.10 2.26 -23.40
C SER A 69 -10.51 2.36 -22.00
N LEU A 70 -10.41 1.23 -21.31
CA LEU A 70 -9.83 1.17 -19.98
C LEU A 70 -8.33 1.53 -20.06
N PRO A 71 -7.77 2.19 -19.03
CA PRO A 71 -6.32 2.31 -18.87
C PRO A 71 -5.64 0.95 -19.04
N LEU A 72 -4.40 0.95 -19.53
CA LEU A 72 -3.63 -0.27 -19.74
C LEU A 72 -3.58 -1.11 -18.45
N SER A 73 -3.38 -0.47 -17.30
CA SER A 73 -3.35 -1.09 -15.97
C SER A 73 -4.63 -1.86 -15.65
N ILE A 74 -5.80 -1.25 -15.88
CA ILE A 74 -7.10 -1.89 -15.63
C ILE A 74 -7.32 -3.01 -16.65
N THR A 75 -6.94 -2.80 -17.91
CA THR A 75 -7.08 -3.81 -18.95
C THR A 75 -6.25 -5.06 -18.63
N GLN A 76 -5.02 -4.86 -18.12
CA GLN A 76 -4.13 -5.91 -17.62
C GLN A 76 -4.72 -6.62 -16.39
N GLN A 77 -5.29 -5.86 -15.46
CA GLN A 77 -5.92 -6.39 -14.25
C GLN A 77 -7.16 -7.23 -14.56
N LEU A 78 -7.90 -6.93 -15.64
CA LEU A 78 -9.08 -7.68 -16.06
C LEU A 78 -8.77 -8.93 -16.91
N GLN A 79 -7.52 -9.11 -17.37
CA GLN A 79 -7.14 -10.27 -18.17
C GLN A 79 -7.21 -11.55 -17.35
N GLY A 80 -7.95 -12.55 -17.84
CA GLY A 80 -8.11 -13.85 -17.17
C GLY A 80 -9.15 -13.87 -16.03
N MET A 81 -9.84 -12.76 -15.75
CA MET A 81 -10.91 -12.72 -14.76
C MET A 81 -12.24 -13.28 -15.30
N SER A 82 -13.06 -13.88 -14.42
CA SER A 82 -14.43 -14.28 -14.75
C SER A 82 -15.30 -13.05 -15.07
N PRO A 83 -16.40 -13.21 -15.84
CA PRO A 83 -17.32 -12.10 -16.13
C PRO A 83 -17.82 -11.38 -14.87
N SER A 84 -18.11 -12.13 -13.80
CA SER A 84 -18.56 -11.58 -12.51
C SER A 84 -17.49 -10.74 -11.82
N ASN A 85 -16.24 -11.22 -11.78
CA ASN A 85 -15.13 -10.50 -11.16
C ASN A 85 -14.75 -9.25 -11.98
N ARG A 86 -14.87 -9.35 -13.31
CA ARG A 86 -14.67 -8.20 -14.22
C ARG A 86 -15.69 -7.10 -13.97
N SER A 87 -16.97 -7.44 -13.79
CA SER A 87 -18.00 -6.48 -13.41
C SER A 87 -17.69 -5.81 -12.07
N GLN A 88 -17.29 -6.58 -11.05
CA GLN A 88 -16.94 -6.01 -9.73
C GLN A 88 -15.78 -5.00 -9.79
N VAL A 89 -14.70 -5.29 -10.55
CA VAL A 89 -13.57 -4.36 -10.71
C VAL A 89 -13.99 -3.09 -11.44
N LEU A 90 -14.83 -3.22 -12.47
CA LEU A 90 -15.35 -2.08 -13.22
C LEU A 90 -16.27 -1.22 -12.36
N ASP A 91 -17.14 -1.83 -11.54
CA ASP A 91 -18.04 -1.13 -10.64
C ASP A 91 -17.26 -0.31 -9.59
N MET A 92 -16.16 -0.88 -9.06
CA MET A 92 -15.31 -0.23 -8.05
C MET A 92 -14.49 0.95 -8.64
N GLU A 93 -13.94 0.79 -9.84
CA GLU A 93 -13.19 1.84 -10.56
C GLU A 93 -14.11 2.97 -11.04
N MET A 94 -15.35 2.66 -11.36
CA MET A 94 -16.35 3.62 -11.83
C MET A 94 -17.14 4.27 -10.70
N MET A 95 -16.85 3.93 -9.44
CA MET A 95 -17.51 4.54 -8.29
C MET A 95 -16.96 5.95 -8.03
N PRO A 96 -17.81 7.00 -8.08
CA PRO A 96 -17.41 8.36 -7.74
C PRO A 96 -17.05 8.48 -6.26
N LYS A 97 -16.05 9.30 -5.96
CA LYS A 97 -15.49 9.52 -4.63
C LYS A 97 -15.63 11.00 -4.27
N LEU A 98 -16.09 11.30 -3.06
CA LEU A 98 -16.14 12.68 -2.59
C LEU A 98 -14.72 13.16 -2.25
N LEU A 99 -14.35 14.33 -2.73
CA LEU A 99 -13.12 15.02 -2.36
C LEU A 99 -13.50 16.31 -1.66
N ARG A 100 -13.09 16.45 -0.38
CA ARG A 100 -13.26 17.68 0.40
C ARG A 100 -11.94 18.45 0.47
N PRO A 101 -11.70 19.43 -0.41
CA PRO A 101 -10.51 20.27 -0.30
C PRO A 101 -10.59 21.18 0.95
N ARG A 102 -9.44 21.60 1.48
CA ARG A 102 -9.37 22.54 2.62
C ARG A 102 -10.07 23.87 2.35
N VAL A 103 -10.11 24.29 1.08
CA VAL A 103 -10.73 25.54 0.63
C VAL A 103 -11.55 25.24 -0.62
N GLY A 104 -12.85 25.56 -0.59
CA GLY A 104 -13.77 25.39 -1.71
C GLY A 104 -14.92 24.42 -1.41
N ASN A 105 -15.74 24.16 -2.44
CA ASN A 105 -16.84 23.21 -2.35
C ASN A 105 -16.33 21.78 -2.55
N GLY A 106 -17.12 20.80 -2.11
CA GLY A 106 -16.84 19.39 -2.39
C GLY A 106 -16.79 19.10 -3.89
N LEU A 107 -16.00 18.08 -4.23
CA LEU A 107 -15.78 17.66 -5.61
C LEU A 107 -16.02 16.15 -5.74
N CYS A 108 -16.54 15.75 -6.88
CA CYS A 108 -16.66 14.36 -7.29
C CYS A 108 -15.48 14.02 -8.18
N VAL A 109 -14.71 13.00 -7.78
CA VAL A 109 -13.59 12.47 -8.57
C VAL A 109 -13.72 10.95 -8.67
N PHE A 110 -13.31 10.36 -9.79
CA PHE A 110 -13.29 8.89 -9.92
C PHE A 110 -11.95 8.30 -9.47
N LYS A 111 -10.90 9.13 -9.46
CA LYS A 111 -9.58 8.81 -8.92
C LYS A 111 -9.15 9.90 -7.94
N CYS A 112 -8.69 9.53 -6.75
CA CYS A 112 -8.16 10.49 -5.80
C CYS A 112 -6.91 11.18 -6.38
N PRO A 113 -6.77 12.51 -6.24
CA PRO A 113 -5.60 13.24 -6.70
C PRO A 113 -4.36 12.89 -5.86
N GLU A 114 -3.17 13.28 -6.33
CA GLU A 114 -1.94 13.16 -5.54
C GLU A 114 -2.05 13.89 -4.20
N GLY A 115 -1.54 13.28 -3.13
CA GLY A 115 -1.68 13.80 -1.77
C GLY A 115 -3.01 13.40 -1.09
N TYR A 116 -3.86 12.62 -1.75
CA TYR A 116 -5.10 12.09 -1.18
C TYR A 116 -5.16 10.56 -1.29
N THR A 117 -5.83 9.92 -0.33
CA THR A 117 -6.08 8.47 -0.31
C THR A 117 -7.57 8.19 -0.16
N LEU A 118 -7.98 6.98 -0.57
CA LEU A 118 -9.36 6.54 -0.51
C LEU A 118 -9.66 5.97 0.88
N GLU A 119 -10.67 6.55 1.54
CA GLU A 119 -11.29 5.97 2.73
C GLU A 119 -12.72 5.53 2.42
N GLU A 120 -13.03 4.28 2.78
CA GLU A 120 -14.40 3.75 2.72
C GLU A 120 -15.14 4.15 3.99
N LYS A 121 -16.07 5.11 3.91
CA LYS A 121 -16.91 5.54 5.04
C LYS A 121 -18.32 4.98 4.91
N PRO A 122 -19.09 4.87 6.01
CA PRO A 122 -20.50 4.46 5.95
C PRO A 122 -21.36 5.37 5.05
N SER A 123 -20.96 6.62 4.86
CA SER A 123 -21.64 7.58 3.98
C SER A 123 -21.26 7.48 2.51
N GLY A 124 -20.16 6.77 2.19
CA GLY A 124 -19.61 6.62 0.85
C GLY A 124 -18.07 6.75 0.82
N PRO A 125 -17.44 6.45 -0.33
CA PRO A 125 -16.01 6.57 -0.51
C PRO A 125 -15.57 8.04 -0.55
N GLU A 126 -14.59 8.40 0.27
CA GLU A 126 -14.07 9.76 0.36
C GLU A 126 -12.56 9.78 0.11
N CYS A 127 -12.10 10.72 -0.72
CA CYS A 127 -10.69 11.06 -0.86
C CYS A 127 -10.29 11.99 0.28
N VAL A 128 -9.48 11.50 1.21
CA VAL A 128 -8.97 12.25 2.35
C VAL A 128 -7.51 12.63 2.12
N GLU A 129 -7.11 13.81 2.60
CA GLU A 129 -5.73 14.27 2.49
C GLU A 129 -4.81 13.37 3.32
N CYS A 130 -3.69 12.95 2.73
CA CYS A 130 -2.69 12.15 3.42
C CYS A 130 -2.00 13.01 4.48
N THR A 131 -1.79 12.49 5.69
CA THR A 131 -1.10 13.21 6.77
C THR A 131 0.41 13.30 6.56
N ASP A 132 1.04 12.21 6.10
CA ASP A 132 2.48 12.14 5.77
C ASP A 132 2.69 11.53 4.37
N VAL A 133 2.70 10.20 4.29
CA VAL A 133 2.87 9.41 3.07
C VAL A 133 1.52 8.82 2.72
N CYS A 134 1.07 9.02 1.49
CA CYS A 134 -0.19 8.44 1.06
C CYS A 134 -0.14 6.91 1.13
N PRO A 135 -1.15 6.28 1.76
CA PRO A 135 -1.24 4.84 1.80
C PRO A 135 -1.22 4.24 0.40
N LYS A 136 -0.29 3.31 0.18
CA LYS A 136 -0.21 2.49 -1.03
C LYS A 136 -0.14 1.04 -0.60
N VAL A 137 -1.14 0.28 -1.01
CA VAL A 137 -1.25 -1.17 -0.75
C VAL A 137 -0.61 -1.92 -1.91
N CYS A 138 0.22 -2.90 -1.57
CA CYS A 138 0.94 -3.73 -2.53
C CYS A 138 0.81 -5.21 -2.14
N ASP A 139 0.94 -6.09 -3.13
CA ASP A 139 0.79 -7.53 -2.92
C ASP A 139 2.04 -8.16 -2.30
N SER A 140 1.85 -9.38 -1.78
CA SER A 140 2.93 -10.23 -1.27
C SER A 140 3.97 -10.51 -2.35
N ILE A 141 5.24 -10.52 -1.97
CA ILE A 141 6.35 -10.77 -2.90
C ILE A 141 7.51 -11.50 -2.21
N THR A 142 8.25 -12.28 -3.01
CA THR A 142 9.55 -12.82 -2.62
C THR A 142 10.64 -12.09 -3.40
N ILE A 143 11.55 -11.45 -2.68
CA ILE A 143 12.67 -10.68 -3.22
C ILE A 143 13.92 -11.56 -3.23
N HIS A 144 14.35 -11.97 -4.42
CA HIS A 144 15.61 -12.68 -4.63
C HIS A 144 16.74 -11.73 -5.03
N PHE A 145 16.42 -10.68 -5.76
CA PHE A 145 17.33 -9.64 -6.23
C PHE A 145 16.86 -8.26 -5.81
N LEU A 146 17.78 -7.29 -5.70
CA LEU A 146 17.41 -5.91 -5.35
C LEU A 146 16.37 -5.31 -6.30
N LYS A 147 16.39 -5.69 -7.58
CA LYS A 147 15.44 -5.20 -8.57
C LYS A 147 13.99 -5.57 -8.24
N ASP A 148 13.75 -6.76 -7.68
CA ASP A 148 12.40 -7.22 -7.31
C ASP A 148 11.77 -6.27 -6.28
N SER A 149 12.58 -5.66 -5.42
CA SER A 149 12.10 -4.71 -4.42
C SER A 149 11.55 -3.41 -5.03
N GLU A 150 11.85 -3.08 -6.30
CA GLU A 150 11.33 -1.87 -6.96
C GLU A 150 9.81 -1.89 -7.09
N GLU A 151 9.18 -3.07 -7.12
CA GLU A 151 7.72 -3.23 -7.11
C GLU A 151 7.09 -2.67 -5.84
N LEU A 152 7.83 -2.72 -4.73
CA LEU A 152 7.38 -2.23 -3.43
C LEU A 152 7.65 -0.74 -3.21
N ARG A 153 8.18 -0.04 -4.22
CA ARG A 153 8.51 1.38 -4.09
C ARG A 153 7.29 2.23 -3.72
N GLY A 154 7.41 2.94 -2.61
CA GLY A 154 6.36 3.81 -2.08
C GLY A 154 5.20 3.07 -1.42
N CYS A 155 5.25 1.73 -1.30
CA CYS A 155 4.23 0.98 -0.59
C CYS A 155 4.29 1.28 0.91
N THR A 156 3.13 1.39 1.53
CA THR A 156 2.98 1.57 2.98
C THR A 156 2.40 0.33 3.65
N LYS A 157 1.69 -0.51 2.89
CA LYS A 157 1.10 -1.76 3.36
C LYS A 157 1.33 -2.88 2.37
N ILE A 158 1.73 -4.04 2.86
CA ILE A 158 1.87 -5.28 2.08
C ILE A 158 0.78 -6.26 2.51
N VAL A 159 -0.03 -6.69 1.55
CA VAL A 159 -1.08 -7.70 1.75
C VAL A 159 -0.49 -9.08 1.50
N GLY A 160 -0.45 -9.91 2.53
CA GLY A 160 0.23 -11.22 2.54
C GLY A 160 1.68 -11.16 3.03
N ASP A 161 2.46 -12.16 2.61
CA ASP A 161 3.83 -12.40 3.08
C ASP A 161 4.86 -11.52 2.35
N LEU A 162 5.95 -11.17 3.05
CA LEU A 162 7.16 -10.61 2.45
C LEU A 162 8.34 -11.52 2.75
N THR A 163 9.01 -12.00 1.72
CA THR A 163 10.19 -12.86 1.87
C THR A 163 11.42 -12.23 1.22
N LEU A 164 12.55 -12.17 1.94
CA LEU A 164 13.85 -11.68 1.47
C LEU A 164 14.85 -12.83 1.39
N HIS A 165 15.49 -12.97 0.22
CA HIS A 165 16.53 -13.94 -0.13
C HIS A 165 17.70 -13.27 -0.86
N ILE A 166 18.24 -12.20 -0.30
CA ILE A 166 19.20 -11.30 -0.98
C ILE A 166 20.64 -11.78 -0.73
N LYS A 167 21.21 -12.46 -1.72
CA LYS A 167 22.57 -13.03 -1.63
C LYS A 167 23.68 -12.04 -1.99
N GLY A 168 23.38 -10.97 -2.73
CA GLY A 168 24.36 -9.99 -3.20
C GLY A 168 23.73 -8.77 -3.83
N GLY A 169 24.53 -7.72 -4.05
CA GLY A 169 24.10 -6.49 -4.71
C GLY A 169 24.98 -5.30 -4.33
N MET A 170 24.94 -4.24 -5.13
CA MET A 170 25.60 -2.97 -4.81
C MET A 170 24.64 -2.06 -4.05
N ASN A 171 25.13 -1.37 -3.02
CA ASN A 171 24.35 -0.40 -2.24
C ASN A 171 23.03 -0.98 -1.67
N VAL A 172 23.07 -2.24 -1.23
CA VAL A 172 21.91 -3.02 -0.76
C VAL A 172 21.03 -2.22 0.20
N ASP A 173 21.61 -1.67 1.27
CA ASP A 173 20.87 -0.89 2.27
C ASP A 173 20.17 0.33 1.66
N LYS A 174 20.83 1.05 0.74
CA LYS A 174 20.27 2.24 0.08
C LYS A 174 19.10 1.89 -0.83
N GLU A 175 19.23 0.85 -1.65
CA GLU A 175 18.15 0.44 -2.57
C GLU A 175 16.96 -0.14 -1.81
N LEU A 176 17.20 -0.99 -0.81
CA LEU A 176 16.13 -1.51 0.05
C LEU A 176 15.48 -0.39 0.86
N THR A 177 16.24 0.58 1.36
CA THR A 177 15.66 1.75 2.04
C THR A 177 14.76 2.55 1.11
N LYS A 178 15.20 2.81 -0.12
CA LYS A 178 14.41 3.54 -1.13
C LYS A 178 13.10 2.82 -1.44
N ASN A 179 13.12 1.49 -1.47
CA ASN A 179 11.99 0.69 -1.91
C ASN A 179 11.06 0.27 -0.76
N LEU A 180 11.60 -0.14 0.37
CA LEU A 180 10.88 -0.69 1.53
C LEU A 180 10.74 0.29 2.71
N GLY A 181 11.42 1.43 2.68
CA GLY A 181 11.50 2.35 3.83
C GLY A 181 10.16 2.96 4.26
N ASN A 182 9.18 3.02 3.36
CA ASN A 182 7.84 3.52 3.64
C ASN A 182 6.87 2.43 4.13
N VAL A 183 7.24 1.15 4.06
CA VAL A 183 6.38 0.04 4.47
C VAL A 183 6.17 0.13 5.98
N ARG A 184 4.92 0.33 6.40
CA ARG A 184 4.48 0.42 7.79
C ARG A 184 3.87 -0.88 8.29
N GLU A 185 3.18 -1.60 7.42
CA GLU A 185 2.46 -2.82 7.78
C GLU A 185 2.73 -3.94 6.76
N ILE A 186 3.03 -5.13 7.28
CA ILE A 186 2.99 -6.39 6.54
C ILE A 186 1.91 -7.23 7.18
N THR A 187 0.83 -7.51 6.47
CA THR A 187 -0.32 -8.25 7.04
C THR A 187 -0.03 -9.72 7.27
N GLY A 188 0.88 -10.33 6.49
CA GLY A 188 1.29 -11.73 6.62
C GLY A 188 2.61 -11.91 7.37
N ILE A 189 3.41 -12.87 6.92
CA ILE A 189 4.68 -13.26 7.54
C ILE A 189 5.84 -12.47 6.90
N LEU A 190 6.73 -11.94 7.73
CA LEU A 190 8.02 -11.43 7.28
C LEU A 190 9.09 -12.53 7.41
N LYS A 191 9.68 -12.93 6.30
CA LYS A 191 10.76 -13.93 6.24
C LYS A 191 12.03 -13.27 5.70
N VAL A 192 13.11 -13.29 6.48
CA VAL A 192 14.43 -12.86 6.04
C VAL A 192 15.35 -14.05 6.14
N THR A 193 15.64 -14.69 5.00
CA THR A 193 16.32 -15.98 5.02
C THR A 193 17.40 -16.11 3.97
N SER A 194 18.54 -16.70 4.33
CA SER A 194 19.70 -16.87 3.45
C SER A 194 20.13 -15.59 2.73
N SER A 195 19.96 -14.43 3.40
CA SER A 195 20.25 -13.11 2.85
C SER A 195 21.62 -12.63 3.28
N HIS A 196 22.67 -13.22 2.72
CA HIS A 196 24.07 -12.97 3.10
C HIS A 196 24.52 -11.52 2.84
N ALA A 197 23.83 -10.76 2.00
CA ALA A 197 24.19 -9.37 1.72
C ALA A 197 23.67 -8.37 2.76
N LEU A 198 22.80 -8.82 3.67
CA LEU A 198 22.20 -7.95 4.70
C LEU A 198 23.10 -7.90 5.93
N LEU A 199 23.42 -6.69 6.37
CA LEU A 199 24.10 -6.41 7.64
C LEU A 199 23.11 -6.00 8.73
N THR A 200 22.02 -5.33 8.37
CA THR A 200 20.94 -4.92 9.28
C THR A 200 19.58 -5.00 8.58
N LEU A 201 18.49 -4.82 9.33
CA LEU A 201 17.13 -4.60 8.79
C LEU A 201 16.68 -3.14 8.91
N HIS A 202 17.62 -2.19 9.10
CA HIS A 202 17.33 -0.78 9.30
C HIS A 202 16.67 -0.08 8.10
N PHE A 203 16.73 -0.70 6.92
CA PHE A 203 16.04 -0.22 5.73
C PHE A 203 14.51 -0.20 5.89
N PHE A 204 13.93 -1.00 6.79
CA PHE A 204 12.51 -0.97 7.16
C PHE A 204 12.15 0.21 8.08
N ARG A 205 12.49 1.44 7.69
CA ARG A 205 12.43 2.63 8.58
C ARG A 205 11.07 2.91 9.24
N SER A 206 9.98 2.51 8.58
CA SER A 206 8.62 2.80 9.03
C SER A 206 7.86 1.57 9.50
N LEU A 207 8.45 0.37 9.48
CA LEU A 207 7.73 -0.87 9.75
C LEU A 207 7.33 -0.95 11.23
N GLU A 208 6.03 -1.03 11.48
CA GLU A 208 5.44 -1.03 12.83
C GLU A 208 4.56 -2.25 13.06
N ILE A 209 4.01 -2.87 12.01
CA ILE A 209 3.08 -3.97 12.18
C ILE A 209 3.50 -5.16 11.33
N ILE A 210 3.64 -6.32 11.98
CA ILE A 210 3.73 -7.63 11.32
C ILE A 210 2.53 -8.45 11.79
N GLY A 211 1.60 -8.72 10.87
CA GLY A 211 0.33 -9.34 11.18
C GLY A 211 0.44 -10.83 11.49
N GLY A 212 1.28 -11.55 10.74
CA GLY A 212 1.34 -13.01 10.80
C GLY A 212 0.19 -13.68 10.05
N ASN A 213 0.14 -15.01 10.09
CA ASN A 213 -0.96 -15.78 9.48
C ASN A 213 -1.74 -16.49 10.58
N GLN A 214 -2.99 -16.08 10.81
CA GLN A 214 -3.84 -16.64 11.86
C GLN A 214 -4.22 -18.12 11.66
N GLY A 215 -3.99 -18.71 10.48
CA GLY A 215 -4.52 -20.05 10.13
C GLY A 215 -3.50 -21.14 9.81
N SER A 216 -2.27 -20.82 9.39
CA SER A 216 -1.39 -21.84 8.76
C SER A 216 0.07 -21.84 9.20
N SER A 217 0.59 -20.73 9.73
CA SER A 217 1.99 -20.63 10.17
C SER A 217 2.05 -20.32 11.65
N ARG A 218 2.88 -21.08 12.38
CA ARG A 218 3.18 -20.78 13.78
C ARG A 218 3.99 -19.50 13.95
N TYR A 219 4.54 -18.94 12.87
CA TYR A 219 5.45 -17.80 12.91
C TYR A 219 4.96 -16.64 12.05
N SER A 220 5.19 -15.43 12.55
CA SER A 220 4.97 -14.15 11.87
C SER A 220 6.25 -13.44 11.47
N LEU A 221 7.35 -13.72 12.17
CA LEU A 221 8.69 -13.26 11.80
C LEU A 221 9.67 -14.43 11.84
N ILE A 222 10.35 -14.66 10.73
CA ILE A 222 11.39 -15.68 10.59
C ILE A 222 12.67 -15.02 10.08
N VAL A 223 13.73 -15.03 10.88
CA VAL A 223 15.05 -14.54 10.51
C VAL A 223 16.03 -15.71 10.60
N LYS A 224 16.40 -16.26 9.45
CA LYS A 224 17.12 -17.54 9.38
C LYS A 224 18.32 -17.55 8.45
N ASP A 225 19.45 -18.09 8.90
CA ASP A 225 20.64 -18.33 8.08
C ASP A 225 21.17 -17.07 7.36
N ASN A 226 21.04 -15.89 7.98
CA ASN A 226 21.63 -14.66 7.46
C ASN A 226 23.03 -14.49 8.04
N GLU A 227 24.05 -14.91 7.29
CA GLU A 227 25.40 -15.07 7.83
C GLU A 227 26.06 -13.77 8.30
N ASN A 228 25.77 -12.65 7.63
CA ASN A 228 26.39 -11.36 7.90
C ASN A 228 25.46 -10.39 8.66
N LEU A 229 24.25 -10.83 9.04
CA LEU A 229 23.30 -9.97 9.74
C LEU A 229 23.80 -9.74 11.17
N GLU A 230 24.04 -8.48 11.50
CA GLU A 230 24.61 -8.00 12.77
C GLU A 230 23.58 -7.23 13.60
N ASP A 231 22.52 -6.71 12.97
CA ASP A 231 21.43 -6.01 13.65
C ASP A 231 20.06 -6.31 13.04
N LEU A 232 19.01 -6.00 13.80
CA LEU A 232 17.62 -6.12 13.37
C LEU A 232 17.10 -4.76 12.94
N PHE A 233 16.08 -4.26 13.63
CA PHE A 233 15.45 -2.97 13.39
C PHE A 233 16.08 -1.91 14.28
N GLN A 234 15.90 -0.64 13.92
CA GLN A 234 16.37 0.45 14.77
C GLN A 234 15.67 0.38 16.15
N GLU A 235 16.40 0.65 17.22
CA GLU A 235 15.87 0.53 18.59
C GLU A 235 14.63 1.42 18.80
N GLN A 236 14.67 2.66 18.29
CA GLN A 236 13.56 3.61 18.40
C GLN A 236 12.29 3.12 17.69
N GLN A 237 12.45 2.41 16.58
CA GLN A 237 11.34 1.83 15.84
C GLN A 237 10.79 0.59 16.53
N THR A 238 11.67 -0.24 17.08
CA THR A 238 11.30 -1.50 17.75
C THR A 238 10.27 -1.27 18.87
N ARG A 239 10.35 -0.13 19.57
CA ARG A 239 9.38 0.26 20.62
C ARG A 239 7.96 0.51 20.12
N ARG A 240 7.80 0.78 18.82
CA ARG A 240 6.50 0.96 18.14
C ARG A 240 6.05 -0.28 17.38
N MET A 241 6.91 -1.31 17.29
CA MET A 241 6.60 -2.51 16.55
C MET A 241 5.66 -3.43 17.32
N VAL A 242 4.69 -3.99 16.61
CA VAL A 242 3.70 -4.94 17.12
C VAL A 242 3.68 -6.16 16.22
N ILE A 243 3.76 -7.34 16.86
CA ILE A 243 3.52 -8.63 16.23
C ILE A 243 2.08 -9.03 16.58
N GLN A 244 1.17 -9.02 15.61
CA GLN A 244 -0.26 -9.21 15.92
C GLN A 244 -0.62 -10.67 16.21
N SER A 245 0.00 -11.60 15.51
CA SER A 245 -0.22 -13.04 15.71
C SER A 245 1.05 -13.84 15.39
N GLY A 246 1.12 -15.08 15.88
CA GLY A 246 2.24 -15.99 15.62
C GLY A 246 3.51 -15.69 16.42
N ASN A 247 4.42 -16.67 16.43
CA ASN A 247 5.70 -16.60 17.11
C ASN A 247 6.79 -15.96 16.24
N ILE A 248 7.93 -15.70 16.85
CA ILE A 248 9.12 -15.20 16.18
C ILE A 248 10.21 -16.28 16.24
N SER A 249 10.97 -16.44 15.16
CA SER A 249 12.06 -17.41 15.05
C SER A 249 13.37 -16.76 14.58
N PHE A 250 14.43 -16.91 15.37
CA PHE A 250 15.80 -16.55 15.00
C PHE A 250 16.70 -17.79 15.02
N VAL A 251 17.20 -18.22 13.86
CA VAL A 251 18.01 -19.44 13.75
C VAL A 251 19.19 -19.23 12.79
N GLY A 252 20.39 -19.65 13.18
CA GLY A 252 21.55 -19.73 12.28
C GLY A 252 22.14 -18.37 11.87
N ASN A 253 21.79 -17.28 12.56
CA ASN A 253 22.35 -15.95 12.26
C ASN A 253 23.68 -15.78 13.01
N LYS A 254 24.77 -16.21 12.38
CA LYS A 254 26.09 -16.33 13.02
C LYS A 254 26.59 -15.01 13.62
N ARG A 255 26.33 -13.86 12.99
CA ARG A 255 26.78 -12.54 13.49
C ARG A 255 25.74 -11.74 14.26
N LEU A 256 24.53 -12.27 14.41
CA LEU A 256 23.47 -11.60 15.15
C LEU A 256 23.55 -11.98 16.62
N CYS A 257 23.87 -11.01 17.47
CA CYS A 257 24.01 -11.22 18.90
C CYS A 257 22.71 -11.61 19.58
N LYS A 258 22.78 -12.57 20.51
CA LYS A 258 21.64 -13.05 21.31
C LYS A 258 20.99 -11.90 22.10
N GLU A 259 21.77 -10.95 22.58
CA GLU A 259 21.25 -9.78 23.29
C GLU A 259 20.36 -8.92 22.41
N LYS A 260 20.73 -8.68 21.14
CA LYS A 260 19.89 -7.93 20.19
C LYS A 260 18.57 -8.64 19.93
N ILE A 261 18.61 -9.97 19.81
CA ILE A 261 17.41 -10.80 19.69
C ILE A 261 16.53 -10.64 20.94
N ASN A 262 17.12 -10.79 22.14
CA ASN A 262 16.39 -10.67 23.40
C ASN A 262 15.77 -9.28 23.58
N ASN A 263 16.51 -8.21 23.27
CA ASN A 263 16.02 -6.83 23.35
C ASN A 263 14.84 -6.61 22.41
N PHE A 264 14.93 -7.14 21.19
CA PHE A 264 13.82 -7.10 20.24
C PHE A 264 12.61 -7.90 20.74
N THR A 265 12.79 -9.17 21.12
CA THR A 265 11.68 -10.03 21.59
C THR A 265 11.00 -9.46 22.83
N ASN A 266 11.77 -8.89 23.76
CA ASN A 266 11.24 -8.25 24.96
C ASN A 266 10.42 -7.00 24.61
N SER A 267 10.89 -6.20 23.66
CA SER A 267 10.22 -4.97 23.25
C SER A 267 8.86 -5.24 22.59
N VAL A 268 8.76 -6.30 21.79
CA VAL A 268 7.50 -6.68 21.11
C VAL A 268 6.65 -7.69 21.91
N GLY A 269 7.07 -8.03 23.14
CA GLY A 269 6.34 -8.96 24.01
C GLY A 269 6.30 -10.41 23.52
N ALA A 270 7.29 -10.84 22.74
CA ALA A 270 7.38 -12.21 22.23
C ALA A 270 8.02 -13.17 23.25
N PRO A 271 7.61 -14.46 23.26
CA PRO A 271 8.20 -15.45 24.15
C PRO A 271 9.69 -15.68 23.86
N PRO A 272 10.48 -16.10 24.86
CA PRO A 272 11.88 -16.45 24.66
C PRO A 272 12.07 -17.53 23.59
N GLN A 273 13.16 -17.43 22.83
CA GLN A 273 13.56 -18.45 21.86
C GLN A 273 13.97 -19.74 22.58
N ASP A 274 13.71 -20.90 21.97
CA ASP A 274 14.20 -22.18 22.49
C ASP A 274 15.74 -22.22 22.49
N GLU A 275 16.31 -23.06 23.36
CA GLU A 275 17.76 -23.09 23.60
C GLU A 275 18.56 -23.40 22.34
N GLN A 276 18.11 -24.35 21.52
CA GLN A 276 18.78 -24.75 20.29
C GLN A 276 18.81 -23.60 19.27
N SER A 277 17.66 -22.94 19.05
CA SER A 277 17.56 -21.76 18.21
C SER A 277 18.45 -20.64 18.73
N ARG A 278 18.32 -20.30 20.03
CA ARG A 278 19.11 -19.26 20.68
C ARG A 278 20.60 -19.49 20.51
N ASP A 279 21.06 -20.71 20.69
CA ASP A 279 22.47 -21.06 20.62
C ASP A 279 23.03 -21.07 19.22
N SER A 280 22.20 -21.17 18.18
CA SER A 280 22.65 -21.07 16.79
C SER A 280 22.99 -19.64 16.35
N ASN A 281 22.68 -18.61 17.15
CA ASN A 281 22.94 -17.20 16.84
C ASN A 281 24.17 -16.64 17.59
N GLY A 282 24.87 -15.68 16.98
CA GLY A 282 25.98 -14.95 17.61
C GLY A 282 27.27 -15.74 17.82
N ARG A 283 27.47 -16.85 17.09
CA ARG A 283 28.69 -17.69 17.16
C ARG A 283 29.84 -17.23 16.26
N GLY A 284 29.56 -16.38 15.28
CA GLY A 284 30.49 -16.02 14.22
C GLY A 284 31.53 -14.97 14.65
N LEU A 285 31.18 -14.11 15.60
CA LEU A 285 32.05 -13.07 16.18
C LEU A 285 31.64 -12.79 17.63
N PRO A 286 32.56 -12.36 18.51
CA PRO A 286 32.22 -11.90 19.85
C PRO A 286 31.24 -10.72 19.80
N CYS A 287 30.19 -10.79 20.62
CA CYS A 287 29.29 -9.67 20.86
C CYS A 287 30.01 -8.58 21.65
N LYS A 288 29.78 -7.32 21.26
CA LYS A 288 30.33 -6.14 21.92
C LYS A 288 29.29 -5.48 22.78
#